data_AF-A0A1E3W0R6-F1
#
_entry.id   AF-A0A1E3W0R6-F1
#
_cell.length_a   1.000
_cell.length_b   1.000
_cell.length_c   1.000
_cell.angle_alpha   90.00
_cell.angle_beta   90.00
_cell.angle_gamma   90.00
#
_symmetry.space_group_name_H-M   'P 1'
#
loop_
_entity.id
_entity.type
_entity.pdbx_description
1 polymer ?
#
loop_
_entity_poly.entity_id
_entity_poly.type
_entity_poly.pdbx_seq_one_letter_code
_entity_poly.pdbx_strand_id
1 'polypeptide(L)'
;MNMIVRTAKQLGATLRRYRRQKGLTQLSLGKLMHARQATVSKLESGERGTQLGVLIDALTALDLELVVRPRSRAAEDIEELF
;
A
#
# COMPACT_ATOMS: atom_id res chain seq x y z
N MET A 1 -4.76 -1.40 -14.49
CA MET A 1 -4.26 -0.04 -14.21
C MET A 1 -3.07 -0.15 -13.27
N ASN A 2 -1.86 0.13 -13.75
CA ASN A 2 -0.66 0.04 -12.92
C ASN A 2 -0.55 1.30 -12.04
N MET A 3 -0.95 1.23 -10.75
CA MET A 3 -0.88 2.38 -9.86
C MET A 3 0.53 2.58 -9.31
N ILE A 4 1.17 3.67 -9.73
CA ILE A 4 2.48 4.08 -9.21
C ILE A 4 2.27 4.93 -7.95
N VAL A 5 2.75 4.44 -6.82
CA VAL A 5 2.73 5.15 -5.53
C VAL A 5 4.03 5.95 -5.37
N ARG A 6 3.92 7.26 -5.07
CA ARG A 6 5.07 8.17 -4.92
C ARG A 6 5.14 8.83 -3.54
N THR A 7 4.13 8.63 -2.70
CA THR A 7 4.07 9.19 -1.34
C THR A 7 3.49 8.18 -0.35
N ALA A 8 3.85 8.30 0.93
CA ALA A 8 3.28 7.47 1.99
C ALA A 8 1.74 7.57 2.06
N LYS A 9 1.19 8.77 1.83
CA LYS A 9 -0.27 8.98 1.79
C LYS A 9 -0.94 8.23 0.64
N GLN A 10 -0.32 8.20 -0.54
CA GLN A 10 -0.80 7.40 -1.67
C GLN A 10 -0.71 5.90 -1.37
N LEU A 11 0.35 5.45 -0.69
CA LEU A 11 0.51 4.06 -0.29
C LEU A 11 -0.61 3.65 0.68
N GLY A 12 -0.77 4.38 1.78
CA GLY A 12 -1.80 4.13 2.78
C GLY A 12 -3.22 4.13 2.19
N ALA A 13 -3.52 5.09 1.31
CA ALA A 13 -4.80 5.13 0.61
C ALA A 13 -5.00 3.92 -0.32
N THR A 14 -3.93 3.41 -0.93
CA THR A 14 -3.96 2.21 -1.79
C THR A 14 -4.27 0.97 -0.95
N LEU A 15 -3.56 0.76 0.16
CA LEU A 15 -3.82 -0.35 1.08
C LEU A 15 -5.24 -0.31 1.63
N ARG A 16 -5.74 0.88 1.99
CA ARG A 16 -7.12 1.07 2.44
C ARG A 16 -8.14 0.63 1.40
N ARG A 17 -7.90 0.92 0.11
CA ARG A 17 -8.78 0.48 -0.99
C ARG A 17 -8.79 -1.03 -1.10
N TYR A 18 -7.63 -1.68 -1.13
CA TYR A 18 -7.54 -3.15 -1.20
C TYR A 18 -8.17 -3.83 0.02
N ARG A 19 -7.94 -3.31 1.23
CA ARG A 19 -8.64 -3.80 2.43
C ARG A 19 -10.15 -3.76 2.28
N ARG A 20 -10.69 -2.64 1.80
CA ARG A 20 -12.14 -2.47 1.59
C ARG A 20 -12.67 -3.38 0.49
N GLN A 21 -11.91 -3.61 -0.58
CA GLN A 21 -12.27 -4.56 -1.65
C GLN A 21 -12.36 -6.01 -1.11
N LYS A 22 -11.51 -6.37 -0.15
CA LYS A 22 -11.59 -7.64 0.58
C LYS A 22 -12.68 -7.69 1.67
N GLY A 23 -13.50 -6.64 1.83
CA GLY A 23 -14.55 -6.58 2.85
C GLY A 23 -14.04 -6.49 4.29
N LEU A 24 -12.75 -6.23 4.49
CA LEU A 24 -12.14 -6.21 5.82
C LEU A 24 -12.35 -4.85 6.48
N THR A 25 -12.58 -4.85 7.80
CA THR A 25 -12.45 -3.66 8.66
C THR A 25 -10.98 -3.43 9.04
N GLN A 26 -10.63 -2.26 9.56
CA GLN A 26 -9.27 -2.02 10.08
C GLN A 26 -8.93 -2.95 11.25
N LEU A 27 -9.94 -3.30 12.07
CA LEU A 27 -9.76 -4.26 13.17
C LEU A 27 -9.48 -5.67 12.64
N SER A 28 -10.20 -6.13 11.63
CA SER A 28 -9.97 -7.48 11.07
C SER A 28 -8.62 -7.56 10.34
N LEU A 29 -8.22 -6.51 9.62
CA LEU A 29 -6.86 -6.46 9.04
C LEU A 29 -5.79 -6.46 10.15
N GLY A 30 -6.01 -5.69 11.22
CA GLY A 30 -5.10 -5.69 12.38
C GLY A 30 -4.92 -7.09 12.98
N LYS A 31 -6.01 -7.86 13.11
CA LYS A 31 -5.93 -9.25 13.58
C LYS A 31 -5.07 -10.14 12.67
N LEU A 32 -5.19 -10.02 11.35
CA LEU A 32 -4.38 -10.78 10.38
C LEU A 32 -2.89 -10.42 10.45
N MET A 33 -2.59 -9.17 10.77
CA MET A 33 -1.21 -8.66 10.89
C MET A 33 -0.65 -8.77 12.32
N HIS A 34 -1.38 -9.35 13.27
CA HIS A 34 -1.05 -9.30 14.71
C HIS A 34 -0.80 -7.86 15.24
N ALA A 35 -1.53 -6.88 14.70
CA ALA A 35 -1.40 -5.45 15.01
C ALA A 35 -2.69 -4.87 15.60
N ARG A 36 -2.56 -3.72 16.29
CA ARG A 36 -3.72 -2.97 16.79
C ARG A 36 -4.44 -2.26 15.63
N GLN A 37 -5.76 -2.07 15.74
CA GLN A 37 -6.53 -1.29 14.76
C GLN A 37 -5.95 0.13 14.56
N ALA A 38 -5.45 0.76 15.62
CA ALA A 38 -4.79 2.06 15.54
C ALA A 38 -3.55 2.02 14.63
N THR A 39 -2.75 0.95 14.69
CA THR A 39 -1.59 0.74 13.79
C THR A 39 -2.03 0.70 12.33
N VAL A 40 -3.11 -0.03 12.03
CA VAL A 40 -3.70 -0.07 10.68
C VAL A 40 -4.20 1.31 10.25
N SER A 41 -4.84 2.06 11.15
CA SER A 41 -5.30 3.43 10.85
C SER A 41 -4.14 4.37 10.48
N LYS A 42 -3.04 4.31 11.24
CA LYS A 42 -1.82 5.10 10.98
C LYS A 42 -1.16 4.72 9.66
N LEU A 43 -1.10 3.42 9.35
CA LEU A 43 -0.61 2.94 8.06
C LEU A 43 -1.48 3.48 6.91
N GLU A 44 -2.81 3.37 7.03
CA GLU A 44 -3.75 3.81 5.99
C GLU A 44 -3.80 5.32 5.79
N SER A 45 -3.45 6.11 6.80
CA SER A 45 -3.31 7.57 6.69
C SER A 45 -1.96 7.99 6.08
N GLY A 46 -0.99 7.07 6.00
CA GLY A 46 0.37 7.36 5.58
C GLY A 46 1.17 8.14 6.62
N GLU A 47 0.90 7.92 7.92
CA GLU A 47 1.59 8.58 9.03
C GLU A 47 3.10 8.30 8.98
N ARG A 48 3.91 9.35 9.16
CA ARG A 48 5.37 9.24 9.24
C ARG A 48 5.76 8.43 10.47
N GLY A 49 6.78 7.58 10.34
CA GLY A 49 7.24 6.71 11.42
C GLY A 49 6.50 5.38 11.54
N THR A 50 5.55 5.09 10.63
CA THR A 50 5.04 3.72 10.47
C THR A 50 6.20 2.80 10.06
N GLN A 51 6.38 1.70 10.81
CA GLN A 51 7.48 0.77 10.58
C GLN A 51 7.32 0.02 9.25
N LEU A 52 8.43 -0.24 8.56
CA LEU A 52 8.44 -1.00 7.31
C LEU A 52 7.83 -2.41 7.50
N GLY A 53 8.09 -3.07 8.64
CA GLY A 53 7.49 -4.37 8.96
C GLY A 53 5.95 -4.34 8.91
N VAL A 54 5.32 -3.32 9.50
CA VAL A 54 3.86 -3.14 9.46
C VAL A 54 3.34 -3.01 8.02
N LEU A 55 4.10 -2.35 7.14
CA LEU A 55 3.74 -2.28 5.72
C LEU A 55 3.84 -3.66 5.05
N ILE A 56 4.91 -4.41 5.29
CA ILE A 56 5.10 -5.76 4.74
C ILE A 56 3.99 -6.70 5.23
N ASP A 57 3.66 -6.68 6.52
CA ASP A 57 2.58 -7.49 7.10
C ASP A 57 1.22 -7.16 6.45
N ALA A 58 0.95 -5.88 6.20
CA ALA A 58 -0.27 -5.45 5.53
C ALA A 58 -0.34 -5.92 4.08
N LEU A 59 0.78 -5.86 3.35
CA LEU A 59 0.87 -6.36 1.98
C LEU A 59 0.58 -7.86 1.94
N THR A 60 1.22 -8.65 2.81
CA THR A 60 0.98 -10.09 2.95
C THR A 60 -0.48 -10.39 3.30
N ALA A 61 -1.05 -9.73 4.32
CA ALA A 61 -2.43 -9.95 4.73
C ALA A 61 -3.46 -9.54 3.65
N LEU A 62 -3.09 -8.58 2.78
CA LEU A 62 -3.92 -8.14 1.66
C LEU A 62 -3.64 -8.88 0.36
N ASP A 63 -2.73 -9.85 0.34
CA ASP A 63 -2.31 -10.58 -0.87
C ASP A 63 -1.79 -9.62 -1.96
N LEU A 64 -0.88 -8.73 -1.54
CA LEU A 64 -0.24 -7.73 -2.38
C LEU A 64 1.28 -7.92 -2.36
N GLU A 65 1.93 -7.59 -3.47
CA GLU A 65 3.39 -7.53 -3.57
C GLU A 65 3.90 -6.08 -3.66
N LEU A 66 5.13 -5.85 -3.20
CA LEU A 66 5.86 -4.59 -3.39
C LEU A 66 6.94 -4.78 -4.46
N VAL A 67 6.81 -4.08 -5.57
CA VAL A 67 7.82 -4.04 -6.63
C VAL A 67 8.64 -2.76 -6.52
N VAL A 68 9.96 -2.90 -6.38
CA VAL A 68 10.92 -1.79 -6.47
C VAL A 68 11.56 -1.83 -7.85
N ARG A 69 11.41 -0.74 -8.60
CA ARG A 69 11.91 -0.62 -9.98
C ARG A 69 12.42 0.80 -10.26
N PRO A 70 13.26 1.02 -11.28
CA PRO A 70 13.61 2.36 -11.73
C PRO A 70 12.37 3.22 -11.97
N ARG A 71 12.49 4.53 -11.69
CA ARG A 71 11.40 5.49 -11.90
C ARG A 71 11.16 5.67 -13.39
N SER A 72 9.93 5.42 -13.86
CA SER A 72 9.56 5.72 -15.23
C SER A 72 9.65 7.23 -15.50
N ARG A 73 10.32 7.58 -16.59
CA ARG A 73 10.39 8.94 -17.13
C ARG A 73 9.32 9.05 -18.21
N ALA A 74 8.53 10.11 -18.20
CA ALA A 74 7.40 10.28 -19.11
C ALA A 74 7.74 10.27 -20.61
N ALA A 75 9.03 10.31 -20.97
CA ALA A 75 9.49 10.22 -22.36
C ALA A 75 9.55 8.77 -22.89
N GLU A 76 9.86 7.79 -22.04
CA GLU A 76 10.01 6.38 -22.47
C GLU A 76 8.66 5.74 -22.83
N ASP A 77 7.57 6.15 -22.17
CA ASP A 77 6.21 5.66 -22.46
C ASP A 77 5.67 6.16 -23.83
N ILE A 78 6.28 7.20 -24.42
CA ILE A 78 5.84 7.76 -25.71
C ILE A 78 6.65 7.16 -26.87
N GLU A 79 7.93 6.84 -26.66
CA GLU A 79 8.76 6.20 -27.70
C GLU A 79 8.33 4.77 -28.03
N GLU A 80 7.69 4.03 -27.11
CA GLU A 80 7.13 2.70 -27.42
C GLU A 80 5.78 2.74 -28.20
N LEU A 81 5.20 3.92 -28.38
CA LEU A 81 3.93 4.12 -29.11
C LEU A 81 4.14 4.58 -30.57
N PHE A 82 5.38 4.82 -30.99
CA PHE A 82 5.78 5.23 -32.34
C PHE A 82 6.87 4.32 -32.91
#